data_AF-A0A7D9JK80-F1
#
_entry.id   AF-A0A7D9JK80-F1
#
_cell.length_a   1.000
_cell.length_b   1.000
_cell.length_c   1.000
_cell.angle_alpha   90.00
_cell.angle_beta   90.00
_cell.angle_gamma   90.00
#
_symmetry.space_group_name_H-M   'P 1'
#
loop_
_entity.id
_entity.type
_entity.pdbx_description
1 polymer ?
#
loop_
_entity_poly.entity_id
_entity_poly.type
_entity_poly.pdbx_seq_one_letter_code
_entity_poly.pdbx_strand_id
1 'polypeptide(L)'
;MAACCPTEEKYGYEDSCFEKAVDAHFHCSICYNVLKEPVMCRNNEHIFCRGCITEHLTVNSHTCPECNEDLTIETLRKARLVSNILSELKIKCDYSNRGCQEFIRLEELDSHVENCGFAPVKCSNEECGMEINKREIIHHESTVCEYRKVKCHNCVKIEQDMQEMKEKMEGMNEKMEGLASKEDVKAFIEALMVQMFEKLRFLENTIQISSVINQALNALIEDILVAGGKDRDGNALKSVERFSWKKNVWERVSSMSVVRVGATSFVYENQVFVSGGCDSDVIEVFNLNEGLQLQCRQSIAKLPYLCETLRSVVYQNRAVLFCACGKTDHCAELCLSAPYTCKQLCKIPAPAREYYTVVAFEHKLLIFGGLYGATKDDLLDSVLEFDLITNTFKDMPSLPYSVQNMTGVRWGDQAILSGGWDKGGPSKKVFMYNSKTGNITELPSMLEERNGCRAIITGNTIFVMGGRGKTGRVRSVEAFTLGGYTWRYLPAMNDIRSGATATVLPTKNFH
;
A
#
# COMPACT_ATOMS: atom_id res chain seq x y z
N MET A 1 14.68 -13.93 -29.87
CA MET A 1 15.57 -13.35 -28.85
C MET A 1 15.83 -14.45 -27.84
N ALA A 2 17.04 -14.98 -27.83
CA ALA A 2 17.41 -16.19 -27.10
C ALA A 2 17.37 -15.97 -25.59
N ALA A 3 16.98 -17.01 -24.85
CA ALA A 3 16.95 -17.02 -23.39
C ALA A 3 18.38 -16.89 -22.83
N CYS A 4 18.59 -16.02 -21.83
CA CYS A 4 19.93 -15.73 -21.29
C CYS A 4 20.46 -16.78 -20.28
N CYS A 5 19.73 -17.87 -20.06
CA CYS A 5 20.21 -19.13 -19.45
C CYS A 5 19.02 -20.11 -19.33
N PRO A 6 18.83 -21.05 -20.26
CA PRO A 6 18.04 -22.23 -19.99
C PRO A 6 18.82 -23.12 -19.02
N THR A 7 18.15 -23.53 -17.95
CA THR A 7 18.55 -24.66 -17.11
C THR A 7 18.96 -25.86 -17.98
N GLU A 8 20.16 -26.40 -17.73
CA GLU A 8 20.85 -27.53 -18.39
C GLU A 8 22.00 -27.24 -19.38
N GLU A 9 22.64 -26.07 -19.35
CA GLU A 9 23.91 -25.93 -20.08
C GLU A 9 25.09 -26.54 -19.30
N LYS A 10 25.58 -27.67 -19.82
CA LYS A 10 26.76 -28.45 -19.38
C LYS A 10 28.10 -27.68 -19.55
N TYR A 11 28.06 -26.52 -20.18
CA TYR A 11 29.21 -25.73 -20.63
C TYR A 11 29.49 -24.52 -19.70
N GLY A 12 30.51 -23.72 -20.04
CA GLY A 12 30.84 -22.49 -19.30
C GLY A 12 29.79 -21.38 -19.41
N TYR A 13 29.85 -20.39 -18.51
CA TYR A 13 28.94 -19.23 -18.48
C TYR A 13 29.29 -18.22 -19.59
N GLU A 14 28.29 -17.70 -20.30
CA GLU A 14 28.51 -16.62 -21.26
C GLU A 14 28.97 -15.33 -20.56
N ASP A 15 29.86 -14.57 -21.20
CA ASP A 15 30.29 -13.24 -20.72
C ASP A 15 29.13 -12.28 -20.45
N SER A 16 28.07 -12.38 -21.26
CA SER A 16 26.88 -11.51 -21.19
C SER A 16 26.11 -11.63 -19.87
N CYS A 17 26.35 -12.71 -19.12
CA CYS A 17 25.75 -12.98 -17.83
C CYS A 17 26.43 -12.22 -16.68
N PHE A 18 27.64 -11.71 -16.86
CA PHE A 18 28.38 -11.02 -15.78
C PHE A 18 28.15 -9.51 -15.77
N GLU A 19 28.21 -8.90 -14.58
CA GLU A 19 28.07 -7.43 -14.40
C GLU A 19 29.22 -6.67 -15.06
N LYS A 20 30.41 -7.28 -15.08
CA LYS A 20 31.64 -6.71 -15.62
C LYS A 20 32.29 -7.71 -16.56
N ALA A 21 33.08 -7.18 -17.50
CA ALA A 21 33.88 -8.02 -18.40
C ALA A 21 34.80 -8.93 -17.58
N VAL A 22 34.80 -10.22 -17.94
CA VAL A 22 35.63 -11.24 -17.29
C VAL A 22 36.93 -11.37 -18.07
N ASP A 23 38.04 -11.55 -17.36
CA ASP A 23 39.35 -11.69 -17.99
C ASP A 23 39.43 -12.99 -18.83
N ALA A 24 40.07 -12.93 -20.00
CA ALA A 24 40.25 -14.04 -20.93
C ALA A 24 40.86 -15.29 -20.26
N HIS A 25 41.71 -15.14 -19.24
CA HIS A 25 42.32 -16.26 -18.51
C HIS A 25 41.31 -17.12 -17.72
N PHE A 26 40.09 -16.62 -17.51
CA PHE A 26 39.01 -17.35 -16.84
C PHE A 26 38.07 -18.07 -17.81
N HIS A 27 38.45 -18.22 -19.08
CA HIS A 27 37.65 -18.89 -20.10
C HIS A 27 38.15 -20.31 -20.34
N CYS A 28 37.21 -21.22 -20.57
CA CYS A 28 37.49 -22.60 -20.89
C CYS A 28 38.00 -22.74 -22.32
N SER A 29 39.11 -23.43 -22.55
CA SER A 29 39.61 -23.62 -23.93
C SER A 29 38.74 -24.51 -24.82
N ILE A 30 37.80 -25.27 -24.25
CA ILE A 30 36.92 -26.17 -25.02
C ILE A 30 35.66 -25.42 -25.49
N CYS A 31 35.00 -24.68 -24.60
CA CYS A 31 33.74 -23.99 -24.92
C CYS A 31 33.88 -22.47 -25.07
N TYR A 32 35.07 -21.92 -24.84
CA TYR A 32 35.40 -20.49 -24.93
C TYR A 32 34.62 -19.54 -24.02
N ASN A 33 33.74 -20.07 -23.17
CA ASN A 33 32.97 -19.35 -22.16
C ASN A 33 33.68 -19.32 -20.80
N VAL A 34 33.25 -18.43 -19.90
CA VAL A 34 33.74 -18.32 -18.52
C VAL A 34 33.60 -19.67 -17.80
N LEU A 35 34.65 -20.09 -17.09
CA LEU A 35 34.76 -21.41 -16.49
C LEU A 35 33.62 -21.72 -15.49
N LYS A 36 32.96 -22.87 -15.70
CA LYS A 36 31.97 -23.46 -14.79
C LYS A 36 32.54 -24.72 -14.15
N GLU A 37 32.54 -24.78 -12.82
CA GLU A 37 33.21 -25.83 -12.04
C GLU A 37 34.65 -26.12 -12.54
N PRO A 38 35.58 -25.15 -12.42
CA PRO A 38 36.89 -25.25 -13.06
C PRO A 38 37.71 -26.43 -12.51
N VAL A 39 38.16 -27.28 -13.43
CA VAL A 39 39.07 -28.40 -13.18
C VAL A 39 40.31 -28.25 -14.05
N MET A 40 41.43 -28.78 -13.58
CA MET A 40 42.71 -28.69 -14.27
C MET A 40 43.34 -30.08 -14.43
N CYS A 41 44.21 -30.19 -15.43
CA CYS A 41 45.02 -31.37 -15.68
C CYS A 41 45.98 -31.66 -14.50
N ARG A 42 46.55 -32.87 -14.49
CA ARG A 42 47.28 -33.38 -13.32
C ARG A 42 48.62 -32.68 -13.15
N ASN A 43 49.40 -32.60 -14.23
CA ASN A 43 50.77 -32.10 -14.22
C ASN A 43 50.94 -30.72 -14.86
N ASN A 44 49.93 -30.20 -15.57
CA ASN A 44 49.95 -28.88 -16.20
C ASN A 44 48.85 -27.96 -15.65
N GLU A 45 48.88 -26.68 -16.01
CA GLU A 45 47.93 -25.66 -15.53
C GLU A 45 46.76 -25.38 -16.48
N HIS A 46 46.49 -26.25 -17.47
CA HIS A 46 45.34 -26.10 -18.36
C HIS A 46 44.03 -26.35 -17.61
N ILE A 47 43.11 -25.37 -17.68
CA ILE A 47 41.85 -25.34 -16.93
C ILE A 47 40.67 -25.43 -17.88
N PHE A 48 39.68 -26.23 -17.51
CA PHE A 48 38.47 -26.49 -18.29
C PHE A 48 37.25 -26.47 -17.40
N CYS A 49 36.07 -26.25 -17.98
CA CYS A 49 34.82 -26.56 -17.28
C CYS A 49 34.73 -28.07 -17.04
N ARG A 50 34.27 -28.49 -15.87
CA ARG A 50 34.11 -29.91 -15.53
C ARG A 50 33.29 -30.67 -16.57
N GLY A 51 32.16 -30.10 -17.01
CA GLY A 51 31.32 -30.70 -18.04
C GLY A 51 32.03 -30.90 -19.38
N CYS A 52 32.73 -29.86 -19.87
CA CYS A 52 33.45 -29.88 -21.15
C CYS A 52 34.55 -30.95 -21.19
N ILE A 53 35.41 -30.98 -20.17
CA ILE A 53 36.53 -31.95 -20.16
C ILE A 53 36.01 -33.36 -19.91
N THR A 54 34.98 -33.55 -19.09
CA THR A 54 34.39 -34.87 -18.87
C THR A 54 33.85 -35.44 -20.18
N GLU A 55 33.15 -34.63 -20.97
CA GLU A 55 32.65 -35.06 -22.27
C GLU A 55 33.79 -35.41 -23.22
N HIS A 56 34.80 -34.54 -23.34
CA HIS A 56 35.99 -34.82 -24.16
C HIS A 56 36.64 -36.15 -23.76
N LEU A 57 36.81 -36.39 -22.46
CA LEU A 57 37.44 -37.59 -21.90
C LEU A 57 36.60 -38.87 -22.08
N THR A 58 35.31 -38.74 -22.36
CA THR A 58 34.40 -39.86 -22.58
C THR A 58 34.13 -40.15 -24.06
N VAL A 59 34.09 -39.12 -24.90
CA VAL A 59 33.65 -39.22 -26.29
C VAL A 59 34.81 -39.12 -27.27
N ASN A 60 35.80 -38.27 -27.00
CA ASN A 60 36.78 -37.87 -28.02
C ASN A 60 38.16 -38.50 -27.79
N SER A 61 38.70 -38.41 -26.58
CA SER A 61 40.04 -38.91 -26.26
C SER A 61 40.17 -39.24 -24.77
N HIS A 62 41.29 -39.81 -24.34
CA HIS A 62 41.65 -39.89 -22.91
C HIS A 62 42.86 -39.00 -22.60
N THR A 63 42.97 -37.86 -23.28
CA THR A 63 44.09 -36.93 -23.16
C THR A 63 43.63 -35.49 -22.97
N CYS A 64 44.55 -34.63 -22.50
CA CYS A 64 44.33 -33.19 -22.42
C CYS A 64 44.20 -32.59 -23.83
N PRO A 65 43.18 -31.76 -24.12
CA PRO A 65 43.05 -31.09 -25.41
C PRO A 65 44.22 -30.15 -25.75
N GLU A 66 44.92 -29.62 -24.73
CA GLU A 66 45.98 -28.61 -24.90
C GLU A 66 47.37 -29.23 -24.94
N CYS A 67 47.67 -30.16 -24.03
CA CYS A 67 49.02 -30.73 -23.87
C CYS A 67 49.14 -32.22 -24.20
N ASN A 68 48.06 -32.88 -24.62
CA ASN A 68 48.00 -34.33 -24.89
C ASN A 68 48.42 -35.23 -23.72
N GLU A 69 48.42 -34.72 -22.49
CA GLU A 69 48.67 -35.51 -21.27
C GLU A 69 47.55 -36.54 -21.05
N ASP A 70 47.90 -37.81 -20.76
CA ASP A 70 46.93 -38.85 -20.41
C ASP A 70 46.11 -38.44 -19.18
N LEU A 71 44.80 -38.33 -19.37
CA LEU A 71 43.85 -37.85 -18.38
C LEU A 71 42.63 -38.76 -18.32
N THR A 72 42.21 -39.02 -17.10
CA THR A 72 40.93 -39.66 -16.78
C THR A 72 40.11 -38.74 -15.89
N ILE A 73 38.80 -38.96 -15.84
CA ILE A 73 37.87 -38.18 -15.00
C ILE A 73 38.31 -38.16 -13.52
N GLU A 74 38.89 -39.26 -13.05
CA GLU A 74 39.36 -39.43 -11.67
C GLU A 74 40.65 -38.66 -11.37
N THR A 75 41.49 -38.45 -12.39
CA THR A 75 42.77 -37.75 -12.24
C THR A 75 42.66 -36.22 -12.32
N LEU A 76 41.49 -35.68 -12.65
CA LEU A 76 41.24 -34.24 -12.73
C LEU A 76 41.34 -33.58 -11.34
N ARG A 77 42.09 -32.47 -11.28
CA ARG A 77 42.27 -31.69 -10.05
C ARG A 77 41.30 -30.51 -10.02
N LYS A 78 40.78 -30.17 -8.84
CA LYS A 78 39.98 -28.94 -8.68
C LYS A 78 40.88 -27.71 -8.70
N ALA A 79 40.57 -26.71 -9.52
CA ALA A 79 41.32 -25.46 -9.60
C ALA A 79 40.85 -24.46 -8.53
N ARG A 80 41.13 -24.75 -7.25
CA ARG A 80 40.57 -24.00 -6.10
C ARG A 80 40.80 -22.49 -6.14
N LEU A 81 42.01 -22.05 -6.52
CA LEU A 81 42.32 -20.62 -6.57
C LEU A 81 41.44 -19.90 -7.60
N VAL A 82 41.26 -20.52 -8.77
CA VAL A 82 40.41 -19.98 -9.83
C VAL A 82 38.93 -20.01 -9.40
N SER A 83 38.49 -21.08 -8.74
CA SER A 83 37.14 -21.15 -8.15
C SER A 83 36.88 -19.99 -7.19
N ASN A 84 37.84 -19.67 -6.31
CA ASN A 84 37.70 -18.59 -5.32
C ASN A 84 37.72 -17.18 -5.93
N ILE A 85 38.33 -17.00 -7.11
CA ILE A 85 38.28 -15.70 -7.80
C ILE A 85 36.94 -15.56 -8.54
N LEU A 86 36.49 -16.64 -9.18
CA LEU A 86 35.21 -16.67 -9.88
C LEU A 86 34.02 -16.48 -8.93
N SER A 87 34.09 -16.98 -7.69
CA SER A 87 33.02 -16.86 -6.69
C SER A 87 32.64 -15.41 -6.36
N GLU A 88 33.59 -14.48 -6.45
CA GLU A 88 33.40 -13.05 -6.17
C GLU A 88 32.78 -12.29 -7.35
N LEU A 89 32.77 -12.88 -8.55
CA LEU A 89 32.17 -12.25 -9.72
C LEU A 89 30.66 -12.19 -9.57
N LYS A 90 30.08 -11.09 -10.04
CA LYS A 90 28.63 -10.89 -10.03
C LYS A 90 28.02 -11.33 -11.35
N ILE A 91 27.04 -12.21 -11.28
CA ILE A 91 26.33 -12.80 -12.40
C ILE A 91 24.83 -12.50 -12.30
N LYS A 92 24.16 -12.37 -13.45
CA LYS A 92 22.71 -12.28 -13.54
C LYS A 92 22.07 -13.56 -13.02
N CYS A 93 20.96 -13.40 -12.32
CA CYS A 93 20.10 -14.53 -11.99
C CYS A 93 19.63 -15.28 -13.25
N ASP A 94 19.56 -16.61 -13.16
CA ASP A 94 19.03 -17.51 -14.21
C ASP A 94 17.62 -17.11 -14.68
N TYR A 95 16.82 -16.53 -13.78
CA TYR A 95 15.46 -16.06 -14.07
C TYR A 95 15.40 -14.60 -14.53
N SER A 96 16.49 -14.06 -15.07
CA SER A 96 16.53 -12.69 -15.60
C SER A 96 15.58 -12.48 -16.77
N ASN A 97 15.44 -13.48 -17.63
CA ASN A 97 14.43 -13.51 -18.70
C ASN A 97 12.98 -13.52 -18.18
N ARG A 98 12.75 -13.95 -16.94
CA ARG A 98 11.44 -13.92 -16.26
C ARG A 98 11.22 -12.65 -15.45
N GLY A 99 12.23 -11.77 -15.36
CA GLY A 99 12.14 -10.43 -14.77
C GLY A 99 13.06 -10.16 -13.59
N CYS A 100 13.91 -11.12 -13.17
CA CYS A 100 14.89 -10.86 -12.11
C CYS A 100 16.03 -9.94 -12.62
N GLN A 101 16.20 -8.77 -12.02
CA GLN A 101 17.23 -7.80 -12.43
C GLN A 101 18.47 -7.79 -11.52
N GLU A 102 18.53 -8.70 -10.55
CA GLU A 102 19.60 -8.76 -9.57
C GLU A 102 20.89 -9.35 -10.17
N PHE A 103 22.02 -8.73 -9.84
CA PHE A 103 23.36 -9.25 -10.06
C PHE A 103 23.92 -9.73 -8.72
N ILE A 104 24.13 -11.04 -8.60
CA ILE A 104 24.46 -11.71 -7.34
C ILE A 104 25.86 -12.31 -7.45
N ARG A 105 26.59 -12.43 -6.34
CA ARG A 105 27.88 -13.15 -6.34
C ARG A 105 27.67 -14.59 -6.82
N LEU A 106 28.60 -15.09 -7.63
CA LEU A 106 28.49 -16.43 -8.21
C LEU A 106 28.38 -17.52 -7.13
N GLU A 107 29.01 -17.35 -5.98
CA GLU A 107 28.87 -18.27 -4.83
C GLU A 107 27.46 -18.31 -4.21
N GLU A 108 26.69 -17.23 -4.35
CA GLU A 108 25.35 -17.10 -3.77
C GLU A 108 24.25 -17.44 -4.79
N LEU A 109 24.61 -17.68 -6.05
CA LEU A 109 23.67 -17.87 -7.15
C LEU A 109 22.68 -19.01 -6.87
N ASP A 110 23.17 -20.18 -6.45
CA ASP A 110 22.31 -21.34 -6.17
C ASP A 110 21.27 -21.02 -5.08
N SER A 111 21.72 -20.38 -3.98
CA SER A 111 20.85 -20.00 -2.88
C SER A 111 19.82 -18.94 -3.28
N HIS A 112 20.18 -18.02 -4.18
CA HIS A 112 19.27 -17.03 -4.72
C HIS A 112 18.25 -17.70 -5.64
N VAL A 113 18.67 -18.55 -6.57
CA VAL A 113 17.80 -19.24 -7.54
C VAL A 113 16.72 -20.06 -6.83
N GLU A 114 17.06 -20.79 -5.76
CA GLU A 114 16.09 -21.53 -4.93
C GLU A 114 14.99 -20.63 -4.33
N ASN A 115 15.36 -19.41 -3.96
CA ASN A 115 14.48 -18.46 -3.27
C ASN A 115 13.93 -17.35 -4.18
N CYS A 116 14.30 -17.34 -5.45
CA CYS A 116 13.98 -16.26 -6.37
C CYS A 116 12.47 -16.19 -6.60
N GLY A 117 11.88 -15.00 -6.42
CA GLY A 117 10.46 -14.77 -6.67
C GLY A 117 10.06 -14.97 -8.14
N PHE A 118 11.03 -14.98 -9.06
CA PHE A 118 10.83 -15.20 -10.49
C PHE A 118 11.04 -16.65 -10.93
N ALA A 119 11.43 -17.54 -9.99
CA ALA A 119 11.56 -18.96 -10.28
C ALA A 119 10.23 -19.53 -10.79
N PRO A 120 10.24 -20.38 -11.85
CA PRO A 120 9.03 -21.00 -12.36
C PRO A 120 8.49 -22.02 -11.37
N VAL A 121 7.21 -21.93 -11.07
CA VAL A 121 6.46 -22.92 -10.31
C VAL A 121 5.22 -23.32 -11.10
N LYS A 122 4.89 -24.61 -11.05
CA LYS A 122 3.69 -25.14 -11.71
C LYS A 122 2.46 -24.82 -10.88
N CYS A 123 1.40 -24.41 -11.56
CA CYS A 123 0.08 -24.25 -10.95
C CYS A 123 -0.41 -25.56 -10.31
N SER A 124 -0.88 -25.47 -9.08
CA SER A 124 -1.40 -26.60 -8.29
C SER A 124 -2.82 -27.01 -8.69
N ASN A 125 -3.50 -26.22 -9.54
CA ASN A 125 -4.82 -26.57 -10.04
C ASN A 125 -4.72 -27.67 -11.11
N GLU A 126 -5.51 -28.74 -10.93
CA GLU A 126 -5.60 -29.86 -11.87
C GLU A 126 -5.85 -29.36 -13.30
N GLU A 127 -5.16 -29.95 -14.28
CA GLU A 127 -5.23 -29.62 -15.72
C GLU A 127 -4.67 -28.25 -16.15
N CYS A 128 -4.26 -27.36 -15.24
CA CYS A 128 -3.71 -26.07 -15.64
C CYS A 128 -2.34 -26.18 -16.32
N GLY A 129 -1.39 -26.89 -15.69
CA GLY A 129 -0.04 -27.11 -16.21
C GLY A 129 0.84 -25.86 -16.46
N MET A 130 0.34 -24.64 -16.24
CA MET A 130 1.07 -23.40 -16.53
C MET A 130 2.23 -23.16 -15.55
N GLU A 131 3.35 -22.64 -16.08
CA GLU A 131 4.54 -22.26 -15.31
C GLU A 131 4.60 -20.76 -15.04
N ILE A 132 4.55 -20.39 -13.77
CA ILE A 132 4.33 -19.03 -13.32
C ILE A 132 5.42 -18.62 -12.36
N ASN A 133 5.72 -17.33 -12.27
CA ASN A 133 6.69 -16.84 -11.31
C ASN A 133 6.22 -17.16 -9.88
N LYS A 134 7.12 -17.68 -9.04
CA LYS A 134 6.85 -18.06 -7.63
C LYS A 134 6.15 -16.97 -6.83
N ARG A 135 6.45 -15.69 -7.07
CA ARG A 135 5.80 -14.55 -6.42
C ARG A 135 4.35 -14.30 -6.85
N GLU A 136 3.96 -14.80 -8.03
CA GLU A 136 2.65 -14.60 -8.67
C GLU A 136 1.76 -15.85 -8.57
N ILE A 137 2.28 -16.99 -8.09
CA ILE A 137 1.57 -18.27 -8.08
C ILE A 137 0.25 -18.22 -7.31
N ILE A 138 0.24 -17.56 -6.15
CA ILE A 138 -0.96 -17.41 -5.31
C ILE A 138 -2.04 -16.62 -6.07
N HIS A 139 -1.64 -15.52 -6.72
CA HIS A 139 -2.57 -14.71 -7.51
C HIS A 139 -3.13 -15.49 -8.69
N HIS A 140 -2.28 -16.26 -9.38
CA HIS A 140 -2.72 -17.10 -10.47
C HIS A 140 -3.71 -18.16 -10.02
N GLU A 141 -3.34 -19.01 -9.05
CA GLU A 141 -4.16 -20.13 -8.60
C GLU A 141 -5.51 -19.69 -8.07
N SER A 142 -5.57 -18.53 -7.41
CA SER A 142 -6.79 -18.03 -6.77
C SER A 142 -7.69 -17.19 -7.68
N THR A 143 -7.16 -16.48 -8.67
CA THR A 143 -7.95 -15.48 -9.42
C THR A 143 -7.81 -15.51 -10.93
N VAL A 144 -6.71 -16.06 -11.48
CA VAL A 144 -6.43 -16.02 -12.92
C VAL A 144 -6.64 -17.38 -13.57
N CYS A 145 -6.18 -18.46 -12.93
CA CYS A 145 -6.25 -19.82 -13.44
C CYS A 145 -7.68 -20.20 -13.82
N GLU A 146 -7.90 -20.60 -15.06
CA GLU A 146 -9.22 -21.03 -15.56
C GLU A 146 -9.65 -22.37 -14.93
N TYR A 147 -8.68 -23.19 -14.57
CA TYR A 147 -8.88 -24.48 -13.91
C TYR A 147 -8.96 -24.38 -12.38
N ARG A 148 -8.99 -23.15 -11.84
CA ARG A 148 -9.16 -22.97 -10.39
C ARG A 148 -10.48 -23.55 -9.94
N LYS A 149 -10.45 -24.31 -8.85
CA LYS A 149 -11.67 -24.80 -8.20
C LYS A 149 -12.38 -23.62 -7.53
N VAL A 150 -13.29 -22.99 -8.26
CA VAL A 150 -14.17 -21.95 -7.72
C VAL A 150 -15.18 -22.62 -6.80
N LYS A 151 -15.20 -22.23 -5.53
CA LYS A 151 -16.27 -22.64 -4.61
C LYS A 151 -17.59 -22.04 -5.10
N CYS A 152 -18.40 -22.84 -5.79
CA CYS A 152 -19.79 -22.53 -6.07
C CYS A 152 -20.50 -22.30 -4.73
N HIS A 153 -21.10 -21.12 -4.56
CA HIS A 153 -21.65 -20.72 -3.28
C HIS A 153 -22.99 -21.39 -2.95
N ASN A 154 -23.56 -22.24 -3.83
CA ASN A 154 -24.95 -22.69 -3.62
C ASN A 154 -25.45 -23.84 -4.53
N CYS A 155 -24.81 -25.02 -4.57
CA CYS A 155 -25.49 -26.20 -5.14
C CYS A 155 -25.69 -27.32 -4.11
N VAL A 156 -24.63 -27.76 -3.42
CA VAL A 156 -24.74 -28.87 -2.45
C VAL A 156 -25.57 -28.48 -1.21
N LYS A 157 -25.47 -27.21 -0.80
CA LYS A 157 -26.24 -26.68 0.33
C LYS A 157 -27.73 -26.53 0.02
N ILE A 158 -28.12 -26.21 -1.22
CA ILE A 158 -29.54 -26.04 -1.57
C ILE A 158 -30.27 -27.39 -1.57
N GLU A 159 -29.65 -28.46 -2.06
CA GLU A 159 -30.25 -29.79 -2.03
C GLU A 159 -30.33 -30.35 -0.60
N GLN A 160 -29.29 -30.15 0.20
CA GLN A 160 -29.28 -30.55 1.61
C GLN A 160 -30.25 -29.70 2.44
N ASP A 161 -30.27 -28.37 2.27
CA ASP A 161 -31.17 -27.45 2.95
C ASP A 161 -32.63 -27.67 2.53
N MET A 162 -32.93 -28.03 1.26
CA MET A 162 -34.30 -28.39 0.85
C MET A 162 -34.80 -29.67 1.52
N GLN A 163 -33.93 -30.66 1.70
CA GLN A 163 -34.28 -31.92 2.37
C GLN A 163 -34.42 -31.71 3.88
N GLU A 164 -33.48 -30.97 4.49
CA GLU A 164 -33.49 -30.64 5.91
C GLU A 164 -34.64 -29.68 6.28
N MET A 165 -35.04 -28.76 5.38
CA MET A 165 -36.16 -27.85 5.58
C MET A 165 -37.50 -28.59 5.46
N LYS A 166 -37.59 -29.67 4.67
CA LYS A 166 -38.77 -30.54 4.60
C LYS A 166 -38.94 -31.34 5.90
N GLU A 167 -37.86 -31.92 6.41
CA GLU A 167 -37.84 -32.64 7.71
C GLU A 167 -38.07 -31.69 8.90
N LYS A 168 -37.51 -30.47 8.86
CA LYS A 168 -37.74 -29.44 9.89
C LYS A 168 -39.15 -28.85 9.84
N MET A 169 -39.80 -28.76 8.68
CA MET A 169 -41.18 -28.24 8.57
C MET A 169 -42.20 -29.27 9.07
N GLU A 170 -41.94 -30.57 8.85
CA GLU A 170 -42.72 -31.67 9.45
C GLU A 170 -42.49 -31.75 10.97
N GLY A 171 -41.23 -31.66 11.44
CA GLY A 171 -40.89 -31.65 12.88
C GLY A 171 -41.27 -30.36 13.63
N MET A 172 -41.38 -29.21 12.96
CA MET A 172 -41.90 -27.97 13.54
C MET A 172 -43.41 -28.02 13.71
N ASN A 173 -44.14 -28.72 12.83
CA ASN A 173 -45.57 -28.91 12.95
C ASN A 173 -45.91 -29.80 14.18
N GLU A 174 -45.05 -30.77 14.51
CA GLU A 174 -45.17 -31.60 15.72
C GLU A 174 -44.69 -30.90 17.01
N LYS A 175 -43.68 -30.01 16.94
CA LYS A 175 -43.12 -29.31 18.12
C LYS A 175 -43.84 -28.00 18.48
N MET A 176 -44.60 -27.41 17.56
CA MET A 176 -45.46 -26.25 17.86
C MET A 176 -46.66 -26.62 18.76
N GLU A 177 -47.07 -27.88 18.81
CA GLU A 177 -48.15 -28.34 19.68
C GLU A 177 -47.71 -28.64 21.13
N GLY A 178 -46.41 -28.48 21.46
CA GLY A 178 -45.83 -29.15 22.65
C GLY A 178 -45.00 -28.36 23.67
N LEU A 179 -44.81 -27.03 23.61
CA LEU A 179 -43.98 -26.33 24.63
C LEU A 179 -44.55 -24.96 25.06
N ALA A 180 -44.76 -24.81 26.37
CA ALA A 180 -45.71 -23.86 26.96
C ALA A 180 -45.11 -22.76 27.87
N SER A 181 -43.79 -22.47 27.87
CA SER A 181 -43.27 -21.37 28.70
C SER A 181 -41.97 -20.69 28.23
N LYS A 182 -41.76 -19.44 28.65
CA LYS A 182 -40.62 -18.55 28.26
C LYS A 182 -39.26 -18.94 28.88
N GLU A 183 -39.24 -19.77 29.92
CA GLU A 183 -38.02 -20.10 30.66
C GLU A 183 -37.17 -21.15 29.92
N ASP A 184 -37.82 -22.06 29.19
CA ASP A 184 -37.14 -23.09 28.39
C ASP A 184 -36.37 -22.50 27.20
N VAL A 185 -36.85 -21.36 26.67
CA VAL A 185 -36.20 -20.63 25.56
C VAL A 185 -34.92 -19.94 26.02
N LYS A 186 -34.85 -19.49 27.28
CA LYS A 186 -33.67 -18.80 27.83
C LYS A 186 -32.51 -19.78 28.08
N ALA A 187 -32.82 -20.94 28.65
CA ALA A 187 -31.83 -21.99 28.91
C ALA A 187 -31.18 -22.53 27.61
N PHE A 188 -31.96 -22.59 26.53
CA PHE A 188 -31.46 -23.02 25.22
C PHE A 188 -30.44 -22.03 24.61
N ILE A 189 -30.65 -20.72 24.80
CA ILE A 189 -29.76 -19.67 24.27
C ILE A 189 -28.42 -19.64 25.02
N GLU A 190 -28.43 -19.85 26.34
CA GLU A 190 -27.21 -19.86 27.17
C GLU A 190 -26.29 -21.04 26.84
N ALA A 191 -26.85 -22.22 26.54
CA ALA A 191 -26.08 -23.39 26.13
C ALA A 191 -25.37 -23.21 24.77
N LEU A 192 -26.02 -22.51 23.83
CA LEU A 192 -25.48 -22.17 22.52
C LEU A 192 -24.28 -21.21 22.58
N MET A 193 -24.28 -20.28 23.53
CA MET A 193 -23.19 -19.32 23.70
C MET A 193 -21.91 -19.98 24.20
N VAL A 194 -22.01 -20.95 25.11
CA VAL A 194 -20.84 -21.67 25.67
C VAL A 194 -20.10 -22.49 24.60
N GLN A 195 -20.84 -23.17 23.72
CA GLN A 195 -20.25 -23.96 22.62
C GLN A 195 -19.54 -23.08 21.57
N MET A 196 -19.98 -21.83 21.40
CA MET A 196 -19.36 -20.89 20.47
C MET A 196 -18.01 -20.36 20.99
N PHE A 197 -17.88 -20.17 22.31
CA PHE A 197 -16.64 -19.71 22.94
C PHE A 197 -15.52 -20.75 22.94
N GLU A 198 -15.85 -22.05 23.00
CA GLU A 198 -14.83 -23.12 22.94
C GLU A 198 -14.18 -23.26 21.56
N LYS A 199 -14.94 -23.02 20.48
CA LYS A 199 -14.42 -23.09 19.10
C LYS A 199 -13.49 -21.92 18.74
N LEU A 200 -13.57 -20.79 19.45
CA LEU A 200 -12.71 -19.63 19.23
C LEU A 200 -11.29 -19.80 19.83
N ARG A 201 -11.12 -20.60 20.88
CA ARG A 201 -9.81 -20.86 21.53
C ARG A 201 -8.82 -21.63 20.66
N PHE A 202 -9.30 -22.41 19.69
CA PHE A 202 -8.43 -23.28 18.87
C PHE A 202 -7.66 -22.51 17.77
N LEU A 203 -8.12 -21.30 17.42
CA LEU A 203 -7.46 -20.40 16.46
C LEU A 203 -6.35 -19.53 17.09
N GLU A 204 -6.23 -19.49 18.41
CA GLU A 204 -5.28 -18.62 19.13
C GLU A 204 -3.82 -19.10 19.09
N ASN A 205 -3.56 -20.39 18.84
CA ASN A 205 -2.19 -20.94 18.88
C ASN A 205 -1.34 -20.67 17.64
N THR A 206 -1.95 -20.38 16.48
CA THR A 206 -1.21 -19.96 15.26
C THR A 206 -0.98 -18.44 15.22
N ILE A 207 -1.65 -17.70 16.11
CA ILE A 207 -1.56 -16.24 16.22
C ILE A 207 -0.34 -15.80 17.05
N GLN A 208 0.26 -16.67 17.87
CA GLN A 208 1.39 -16.28 18.74
C GLN A 208 2.63 -15.74 18.00
N ILE A 209 2.92 -16.21 16.78
CA ILE A 209 4.04 -15.67 15.97
C ILE A 209 3.63 -14.35 15.30
N SER A 210 2.37 -14.23 14.87
CA SER A 210 1.87 -13.00 14.25
C SER A 210 1.59 -11.91 15.28
N SER A 211 1.30 -12.22 16.55
CA SER A 211 1.03 -11.20 17.58
C SER A 211 2.30 -10.48 18.00
N VAL A 212 3.47 -11.12 17.96
CA VAL A 212 4.77 -10.48 18.25
C VAL A 212 5.17 -9.56 17.10
N ILE A 213 5.02 -10.01 15.85
CA ILE A 213 5.28 -9.18 14.65
C ILE A 213 4.23 -8.07 14.51
N ASN A 214 2.96 -8.34 14.77
CA ASN A 214 1.89 -7.34 14.77
C ASN A 214 2.00 -6.40 15.97
N GLN A 215 2.47 -6.82 17.16
CA GLN A 215 2.75 -5.88 18.26
C GLN A 215 3.95 -4.99 17.92
N ALA A 216 4.99 -5.51 17.27
CA ALA A 216 6.14 -4.73 16.81
C ALA A 216 5.78 -3.79 15.64
N LEU A 217 4.92 -4.22 14.71
CA LEU A 217 4.41 -3.39 13.61
C LEU A 217 3.36 -2.37 14.10
N ASN A 218 2.47 -2.74 15.03
CA ASN A 218 1.49 -1.83 15.64
C ASN A 218 2.16 -0.81 16.57
N ALA A 219 3.37 -1.09 17.09
CA ALA A 219 4.19 -0.13 17.81
C ALA A 219 4.81 0.96 16.89
N LEU A 220 4.81 0.75 15.57
CA LEU A 220 5.25 1.71 14.56
C LEU A 220 4.10 2.53 13.96
N ILE A 221 2.84 2.25 14.33
CA ILE A 221 1.69 2.98 13.80
C ILE A 221 1.36 4.17 14.71
N GLU A 222 1.46 5.34 14.12
CA GLU A 222 1.15 6.62 14.75
C GLU A 222 -0.35 6.78 15.01
N ASP A 223 -0.70 7.25 16.21
CA ASP A 223 -2.09 7.53 16.58
C ASP A 223 -2.70 8.59 15.65
N ILE A 224 -4.01 8.56 15.49
CA ILE A 224 -4.70 9.44 14.53
C ILE A 224 -5.52 10.47 15.29
N LEU A 225 -5.47 11.73 14.88
CA LEU A 225 -6.37 12.77 15.37
C LEU A 225 -7.38 13.14 14.29
N VAL A 226 -8.66 13.25 14.66
CA VAL A 226 -9.72 13.79 13.81
C VAL A 226 -10.44 14.92 14.53
N ALA A 227 -10.69 16.04 13.84
CA ALA A 227 -11.27 17.23 14.42
C ALA A 227 -12.37 17.84 13.53
N GLY A 228 -13.46 18.26 14.18
CA GLY A 228 -14.55 19.00 13.55
C GLY A 228 -15.37 18.18 12.55
N GLY A 229 -15.83 18.84 11.49
CA GLY A 229 -16.76 18.32 10.49
C GLY A 229 -18.22 18.60 10.83
N LYS A 230 -19.12 18.03 10.02
CA LYS A 230 -20.58 18.07 10.24
C LYS A 230 -21.09 16.75 10.79
N ASP A 231 -21.99 16.84 11.76
CA ASP A 231 -22.71 15.69 12.31
C ASP A 231 -23.81 15.18 11.36
N ARG A 232 -24.60 14.20 11.83
CA ARG A 232 -25.72 13.61 11.08
C ARG A 232 -26.69 14.68 10.56
N ASP A 233 -27.06 15.62 11.42
CA ASP A 233 -28.06 16.66 11.15
C ASP A 233 -27.48 17.84 10.36
N GLY A 234 -26.15 17.88 10.21
CA GLY A 234 -25.44 18.91 9.47
C GLY A 234 -24.88 20.03 10.35
N ASN A 235 -24.99 19.91 11.68
CA ASN A 235 -24.42 20.87 12.62
C ASN A 235 -22.90 20.77 12.60
N ALA A 236 -22.24 21.92 12.67
CA ALA A 236 -20.79 21.99 12.74
C ALA A 236 -20.29 21.51 14.10
N LEU A 237 -19.24 20.69 14.09
CA LEU A 237 -18.66 20.09 15.28
C LEU A 237 -17.40 20.84 15.72
N LYS A 238 -17.20 20.91 17.04
CA LYS A 238 -15.93 21.30 17.69
C LYS A 238 -15.22 20.14 18.36
N SER A 239 -15.87 18.99 18.43
CA SER A 239 -15.35 17.76 19.02
C SER A 239 -14.07 17.29 18.32
N VAL A 240 -13.16 16.71 19.09
CA VAL A 240 -11.93 16.10 18.60
C VAL A 240 -11.82 14.70 19.17
N GLU A 241 -11.40 13.75 18.34
CA GLU A 241 -11.18 12.37 18.75
C GLU A 241 -9.80 11.91 18.34
N ARG A 242 -9.22 11.04 19.16
CA ARG A 242 -7.96 10.37 18.89
C ARG A 242 -8.20 8.87 18.79
N PHE A 243 -7.72 8.24 17.72
CA PHE A 243 -7.62 6.80 17.65
C PHE A 243 -6.31 6.35 18.28
N SER A 244 -6.40 5.49 19.31
CA SER A 244 -5.24 4.86 19.93
C SER A 244 -5.03 3.47 19.33
N TRP A 245 -3.92 3.26 18.63
CA TRP A 245 -3.59 1.95 18.06
C TRP A 245 -3.40 0.89 19.13
N LYS A 246 -2.71 1.25 20.22
CA LYS A 246 -2.47 0.37 21.35
C LYS A 246 -3.76 -0.17 21.97
N LYS A 247 -4.80 0.68 22.06
CA LYS A 247 -6.09 0.32 22.66
C LYS A 247 -7.12 -0.13 21.63
N ASN A 248 -6.89 0.14 20.34
CA ASN A 248 -7.83 -0.07 19.25
C ASN A 248 -9.20 0.59 19.50
N VAL A 249 -9.20 1.82 20.04
CA VAL A 249 -10.43 2.59 20.33
C VAL A 249 -10.26 4.06 20.00
N TRP A 250 -11.38 4.71 19.70
CA TRP A 250 -11.48 6.17 19.60
C TRP A 250 -11.78 6.78 20.96
N GLU A 251 -10.92 7.67 21.41
CA GLU A 251 -11.06 8.42 22.67
C GLU A 251 -11.39 9.88 22.35
N ARG A 252 -12.40 10.43 23.03
CA ARG A 252 -12.66 11.87 22.96
C ARG A 252 -11.56 12.63 23.69
N VAL A 253 -11.05 13.69 23.08
CA VAL A 253 -10.04 14.57 23.67
C VAL A 253 -10.59 15.99 23.81
N SER A 254 -9.76 16.92 24.27
CA SER A 254 -10.16 18.33 24.41
C SER A 254 -10.79 18.83 23.11
N SER A 255 -11.99 19.39 23.21
CA SER A 255 -12.65 19.99 22.05
C SER A 255 -11.97 21.30 21.65
N MET A 256 -12.13 21.65 20.38
CA MET A 256 -11.82 22.98 19.88
C MET A 256 -12.71 24.04 20.56
N SER A 257 -12.21 25.28 20.60
CA SER A 257 -12.92 26.46 21.09
C SER A 257 -14.04 26.89 20.13
N VAL A 258 -13.87 26.61 18.83
CA VAL A 258 -14.84 26.93 17.77
C VAL A 258 -15.26 25.69 17.00
N VAL A 259 -16.45 25.73 16.40
CA VAL A 259 -16.90 24.70 15.47
C VAL A 259 -16.19 24.88 14.13
N ARG A 260 -15.86 23.77 13.45
CA ARG A 260 -15.13 23.82 12.17
C ARG A 260 -15.65 22.81 11.18
N VAL A 261 -15.87 23.25 9.95
CA VAL A 261 -16.15 22.38 8.78
C VAL A 261 -15.25 22.85 7.64
N GLY A 262 -14.61 21.91 6.94
CA GLY A 262 -13.69 22.26 5.85
C GLY A 262 -12.33 22.78 6.33
N ALA A 263 -12.04 22.64 7.62
CA ALA A 263 -10.74 22.96 8.19
C ALA A 263 -9.65 22.03 7.67
N THR A 264 -8.40 22.44 7.92
CA THR A 264 -7.21 21.66 7.60
C THR A 264 -6.34 21.48 8.84
N SER A 265 -5.57 20.40 8.88
CA SER A 265 -4.68 20.11 10.00
C SER A 265 -3.34 19.55 9.53
N PHE A 266 -2.28 19.96 10.20
CA PHE A 266 -0.92 19.52 9.91
C PHE A 266 -0.08 19.45 11.19
N VAL A 267 1.00 18.67 11.13
CA VAL A 267 1.97 18.56 12.22
C VAL A 267 3.17 19.45 11.93
N TYR A 268 3.62 20.18 12.95
CA TYR A 268 4.85 20.97 12.91
C TYR A 268 5.46 21.01 14.31
N GLU A 269 6.77 20.78 14.46
CA GLU A 269 7.49 20.77 15.75
C GLU A 269 6.77 19.96 16.86
N ASN A 270 6.30 18.75 16.54
CA ASN A 270 5.55 17.87 17.46
C ASN A 270 4.21 18.42 17.97
N GLN A 271 3.67 19.45 17.32
CA GLN A 271 2.37 20.02 17.61
C GLN A 271 1.42 19.79 16.43
N VAL A 272 0.14 19.60 16.73
CA VAL A 272 -0.90 19.54 15.69
C VAL A 272 -1.58 20.88 15.59
N PHE A 273 -1.54 21.47 14.40
CA PHE A 273 -2.24 22.70 14.07
C PHE A 273 -3.56 22.35 13.39
N VAL A 274 -4.64 23.02 13.77
CA VAL A 274 -5.95 22.97 13.11
C VAL A 274 -6.33 24.39 12.74
N SER A 275 -6.54 24.63 11.45
CA SER A 275 -6.71 25.97 10.89
C SER A 275 -7.92 26.07 9.95
N GLY A 276 -8.59 27.23 10.06
CA GLY A 276 -9.72 27.64 9.24
C GLY A 276 -10.99 26.80 9.35
N GLY A 277 -11.81 26.84 8.29
CA GLY A 277 -13.17 26.30 8.26
C GLY A 277 -14.20 27.20 8.93
N CYS A 278 -15.42 27.25 8.40
CA CYS A 278 -16.53 28.08 8.90
C CYS A 278 -16.15 29.55 9.19
N ASP A 279 -15.37 30.19 8.32
CA ASP A 279 -14.95 31.60 8.45
C ASP A 279 -14.20 31.90 9.76
N SER A 280 -13.48 30.92 10.30
CA SER A 280 -12.59 31.12 11.45
C SER A 280 -11.20 31.57 11.01
N ASP A 281 -10.73 32.70 11.53
CA ASP A 281 -9.32 33.13 11.44
C ASP A 281 -8.41 32.48 12.50
N VAL A 282 -9.03 31.87 13.52
CA VAL A 282 -8.33 31.24 14.66
C VAL A 282 -7.62 29.96 14.23
N ILE A 283 -6.34 29.86 14.58
CA ILE A 283 -5.55 28.63 14.50
C ILE A 283 -5.48 28.01 15.91
N GLU A 284 -5.82 26.73 16.02
CA GLU A 284 -5.74 25.99 17.28
C GLU A 284 -4.61 24.98 17.24
N VAL A 285 -3.91 24.88 18.36
CA VAL A 285 -2.73 24.02 18.52
C VAL A 285 -3.02 23.00 19.60
N PHE A 286 -2.86 21.73 19.26
CA PHE A 286 -2.91 20.62 20.19
C PHE A 286 -1.49 20.20 20.55
N ASN A 287 -1.14 20.36 21.82
CA ASN A 287 0.12 19.87 22.36
C ASN A 287 0.00 18.41 22.77
N LEU A 288 0.96 17.61 22.36
CA LEU A 288 1.15 16.24 22.84
C LEU A 288 2.00 16.28 24.12
N ASN A 289 1.37 16.50 25.28
CA ASN A 289 2.11 16.41 26.55
C ASN A 289 2.49 14.94 26.85
N GLU A 290 3.54 14.75 27.65
CA GLU A 290 4.12 13.43 28.01
C GLU A 290 3.10 12.41 28.54
N GLY A 291 1.93 12.86 29.04
CA GLY A 291 0.82 12.05 29.53
C GLY A 291 -0.29 11.72 28.52
N LEU A 292 -0.12 11.92 27.21
CA LEU A 292 -1.13 11.62 26.16
C LEU A 292 -2.43 12.46 26.24
N GLN A 293 -2.51 13.45 27.12
CA GLN A 293 -3.61 14.41 27.16
C GLN A 293 -3.37 15.51 26.14
N LEU A 294 -4.19 15.53 25.09
CA LEU A 294 -4.23 16.59 24.10
C LEU A 294 -4.95 17.79 24.69
N GLN A 295 -4.21 18.89 24.94
CA GLN A 295 -4.77 20.17 25.35
C GLN A 295 -4.82 21.12 24.17
N CYS A 296 -6.01 21.66 23.90
CA CYS A 296 -6.21 22.68 22.89
C CYS A 296 -5.79 24.04 23.44
N ARG A 297 -4.94 24.76 22.71
CA ARG A 297 -4.62 26.17 22.96
C ARG A 297 -4.83 26.98 21.69
N GLN A 298 -5.24 28.23 21.82
CA GLN A 298 -5.28 29.15 20.69
C GLN A 298 -3.83 29.54 20.34
N SER A 299 -3.52 29.52 19.04
CA SER A 299 -2.26 30.05 18.52
C SER A 299 -2.24 31.57 18.63
N ILE A 300 -1.04 32.14 18.62
CA ILE A 300 -0.82 33.59 18.53
C ILE A 300 -1.05 34.08 17.08
N ALA A 301 -1.04 33.17 16.10
CA ALA A 301 -1.24 33.45 14.68
C ALA A 301 -2.73 33.41 14.27
N LYS A 302 -3.12 34.35 13.40
CA LYS A 302 -4.43 34.41 12.74
C LYS A 302 -4.28 34.23 11.23
N LEU A 303 -5.26 33.62 10.58
CA LEU A 303 -5.34 33.62 9.12
C LEU A 303 -5.60 35.06 8.62
N PRO A 304 -4.95 35.49 7.53
CA PRO A 304 -5.15 36.83 6.97
C PRO A 304 -6.50 37.01 6.27
N TYR A 305 -7.17 35.91 5.92
CA TYR A 305 -8.47 35.90 5.24
C TYR A 305 -9.34 34.79 5.82
N LEU A 306 -10.65 35.00 5.80
CA LEU A 306 -11.63 33.97 6.13
C LEU A 306 -11.72 33.01 4.93
N CYS A 307 -11.54 31.72 5.16
CA CYS A 307 -11.62 30.71 4.10
C CYS A 307 -12.61 29.60 4.51
N GLU A 308 -13.58 29.33 3.63
CA GLU A 308 -14.63 28.33 3.85
C GLU A 308 -14.11 26.90 3.76
N THR A 309 -13.22 26.62 2.78
CA THR A 309 -12.54 25.33 2.66
C THR A 309 -11.04 25.52 2.45
N LEU A 310 -10.28 24.79 3.26
CA LEU A 310 -8.82 24.86 3.31
C LEU A 310 -8.22 23.48 3.07
N ARG A 311 -7.16 23.45 2.24
CA ARG A 311 -6.20 22.35 2.20
C ARG A 311 -4.82 22.94 2.51
N SER A 312 -4.11 22.38 3.49
CA SER A 312 -2.74 22.79 3.80
C SER A 312 -1.72 21.73 3.43
N VAL A 313 -0.55 22.19 3.04
CA VAL A 313 0.67 21.38 2.89
C VAL A 313 1.78 22.05 3.68
N VAL A 314 2.60 21.27 4.39
CA VAL A 314 3.81 21.78 5.05
C VAL A 314 5.03 21.51 4.17
N TYR A 315 5.82 22.54 3.90
CA TYR A 315 7.08 22.46 3.15
C TYR A 315 8.12 23.42 3.73
N GLN A 316 9.30 22.91 4.09
CA GLN A 316 10.45 23.71 4.59
C GLN A 316 10.06 24.84 5.56
N ASN A 317 9.48 24.50 6.72
CA ASN A 317 9.07 25.46 7.75
C ASN A 317 7.89 26.39 7.41
N ARG A 318 7.15 26.09 6.34
CA ARG A 318 6.05 26.92 5.85
C ARG A 318 4.82 26.05 5.62
N ALA A 319 3.65 26.56 5.97
CA ALA A 319 2.38 25.96 5.60
C ALA A 319 1.83 26.68 4.37
N VAL A 320 1.74 25.97 3.25
CA VAL A 320 1.05 26.46 2.05
C VAL A 320 -0.43 26.14 2.19
N LEU A 321 -1.25 27.19 2.23
CA LEU A 321 -2.68 27.13 2.40
C LEU A 321 -3.36 27.38 1.05
N PHE A 322 -4.18 26.42 0.65
CA PHE A 322 -5.06 26.52 -0.50
C PHE A 322 -6.45 26.84 0.00
N CYS A 323 -6.87 28.08 -0.24
CA CYS A 323 -8.21 28.56 0.11
C CYS A 323 -9.09 28.58 -1.13
N ALA A 324 -10.25 27.93 -1.03
CA ALA A 324 -11.39 28.28 -1.86
C ALA A 324 -12.30 29.21 -1.05
N CYS A 325 -12.48 30.44 -1.54
CA CYS A 325 -13.35 31.45 -0.95
C CYS A 325 -14.18 32.09 -2.07
N GLY A 326 -15.37 31.54 -2.33
CA GLY A 326 -16.21 31.96 -3.45
C GLY A 326 -15.51 31.84 -4.81
N LYS A 327 -15.61 32.86 -5.66
CA LYS A 327 -15.10 32.84 -7.06
C LYS A 327 -13.58 33.07 -7.21
N THR A 328 -12.82 33.09 -6.12
CA THR A 328 -11.38 33.38 -6.16
C THR A 328 -10.58 32.35 -5.39
N ASP A 329 -9.73 31.63 -6.11
CA ASP A 329 -8.79 30.67 -5.53
C ASP A 329 -7.50 31.40 -5.14
N HIS A 330 -7.26 31.47 -3.84
CA HIS A 330 -6.03 32.06 -3.32
C HIS A 330 -5.14 30.96 -2.75
N CYS A 331 -3.90 30.92 -3.21
CA CYS A 331 -2.82 30.19 -2.57
C CYS A 331 -2.04 31.17 -1.68
N ALA A 332 -1.87 30.84 -0.41
CA ALA A 332 -1.16 31.66 0.55
C ALA A 332 -0.09 30.84 1.28
N GLU A 333 1.05 31.46 1.57
CA GLU A 333 2.11 30.91 2.41
C GLU A 333 1.96 31.46 3.82
N LEU A 334 1.79 30.57 4.79
CA LEU A 334 1.86 30.87 6.22
C LEU A 334 3.25 30.51 6.74
N CYS A 335 3.95 31.50 7.27
CA CYS A 335 5.21 31.29 8.00
C CYS A 335 4.89 30.66 9.37
N LEU A 336 5.51 29.51 9.67
CA LEU A 336 5.29 28.78 10.93
C LEU A 336 6.21 29.23 12.06
N SER A 337 7.09 30.22 11.81
CA SER A 337 7.91 30.89 12.81
C SER A 337 7.39 32.30 13.10
N ALA A 338 7.52 32.75 14.35
CA ALA A 338 7.22 34.13 14.72
C ALA A 338 7.98 35.12 13.80
N PRO A 339 7.35 36.17 13.24
CA PRO A 339 6.06 36.74 13.63
C PRO A 339 4.80 36.19 12.91
N TYR A 340 4.84 34.96 12.36
CA TYR A 340 3.69 34.29 11.72
C TYR A 340 3.02 35.11 10.60
N THR A 341 3.83 35.59 9.66
CA THR A 341 3.34 36.34 8.49
C THR A 341 2.66 35.40 7.49
N CYS A 342 1.61 35.89 6.85
CA CYS A 342 0.99 35.21 5.72
C CYS A 342 1.10 36.05 4.45
N LYS A 343 1.53 35.42 3.34
CA LYS A 343 1.75 36.08 2.05
C LYS A 343 1.00 35.34 0.95
N GLN A 344 0.27 36.07 0.10
CA GLN A 344 -0.32 35.46 -1.09
C GLN A 344 0.80 35.01 -2.05
N LEU A 345 0.76 33.74 -2.47
CA LEU A 345 1.73 33.14 -3.40
C LEU A 345 1.29 33.28 -4.85
N CYS A 346 0.06 32.84 -5.14
CA CYS A 346 -0.48 32.81 -6.49
C CYS A 346 -2.00 32.72 -6.49
N LYS A 347 -2.57 32.89 -7.68
CA LYS A 347 -3.97 32.54 -7.98
C LYS A 347 -3.95 31.26 -8.80
N ILE A 348 -4.84 30.32 -8.48
CA ILE A 348 -5.02 29.13 -9.32
C ILE A 348 -5.54 29.62 -10.70
N PRO A 349 -5.00 29.10 -11.82
CA PRO A 349 -5.48 29.47 -13.14
C PRO A 349 -6.97 29.20 -13.30
N ALA A 350 -7.62 29.99 -14.14
CA ALA A 350 -9.02 29.79 -14.47
C ALA A 350 -9.24 28.39 -15.12
N PRO A 351 -10.38 27.74 -14.84
CA PRO A 351 -11.47 28.26 -14.03
C PRO A 351 -11.20 28.09 -12.52
N ALA A 352 -11.69 29.05 -11.72
CA ALA A 352 -11.66 28.95 -10.26
C ALA A 352 -12.38 27.67 -9.82
N ARG A 353 -11.86 26.96 -8.83
CA ARG A 353 -12.30 25.62 -8.44
C ARG A 353 -12.48 25.52 -6.93
N GLU A 354 -13.60 24.94 -6.51
CA GLU A 354 -13.86 24.58 -5.12
C GLU A 354 -13.73 23.07 -4.93
N TYR A 355 -13.66 22.61 -3.67
CA TYR A 355 -13.71 21.20 -3.30
C TYR A 355 -12.65 20.29 -3.95
N TYR A 356 -11.55 20.85 -4.45
CA TYR A 356 -10.42 20.11 -4.99
C TYR A 356 -9.60 19.42 -3.90
N THR A 357 -8.71 18.53 -4.33
CA THR A 357 -7.75 17.86 -3.46
C THR A 357 -6.34 18.31 -3.79
N VAL A 358 -5.52 18.57 -2.78
CA VAL A 358 -4.10 18.90 -2.95
C VAL A 358 -3.25 17.80 -2.32
N VAL A 359 -2.25 17.31 -3.05
CA VAL A 359 -1.24 16.37 -2.53
C VAL A 359 0.15 16.90 -2.84
N ALA A 360 1.04 16.86 -1.86
CA ALA A 360 2.37 17.45 -1.95
C ALA A 360 3.46 16.45 -2.34
N PHE A 361 4.36 16.87 -3.22
CA PHE A 361 5.54 16.15 -3.69
C PHE A 361 6.75 17.08 -3.63
N GLU A 362 7.35 17.22 -2.45
CA GLU A 362 8.46 18.15 -2.21
C GLU A 362 8.08 19.60 -2.57
N HIS A 363 8.73 20.19 -3.58
CA HIS A 363 8.46 21.53 -4.08
C HIS A 363 7.28 21.58 -5.05
N LYS A 364 6.68 20.44 -5.41
CA LYS A 364 5.57 20.35 -6.35
C LYS A 364 4.28 19.97 -5.65
N LEU A 365 3.18 20.60 -6.05
CA LEU A 365 1.86 20.35 -5.49
C LEU A 365 0.94 19.91 -6.62
N LEU A 366 0.26 18.78 -6.44
CA LEU A 366 -0.73 18.30 -7.40
C LEU A 366 -2.14 18.64 -6.90
N ILE A 367 -2.92 19.28 -7.75
CA ILE A 367 -4.28 19.75 -7.51
C ILE A 367 -5.22 18.92 -8.38
N PHE A 368 -6.10 18.15 -7.75
CA PHE A 368 -6.96 17.17 -8.40
C PHE A 368 -8.42 17.59 -8.38
N GLY A 369 -9.02 17.61 -9.57
CA GLY A 369 -10.46 17.79 -9.77
C GLY A 369 -10.99 19.09 -9.16
N GLY A 370 -12.18 18.98 -8.57
CA GLY A 370 -12.93 20.10 -8.00
C GLY A 370 -14.17 20.45 -8.80
N LEU A 371 -14.71 21.62 -8.55
CA LEU A 371 -15.94 22.14 -9.12
C LEU A 371 -15.75 23.62 -9.47
N TYR A 372 -16.03 24.02 -10.71
CA TYR A 372 -15.82 25.43 -11.13
C TYR A 372 -17.09 26.31 -11.16
N GLY A 373 -18.23 25.74 -10.83
CA GLY A 373 -19.53 26.41 -10.85
C GLY A 373 -20.47 25.84 -9.80
N ALA A 374 -21.77 26.07 -9.96
CA ALA A 374 -22.77 25.64 -8.98
C ALA A 374 -23.47 24.32 -9.34
N THR A 375 -23.23 23.79 -10.56
CA THR A 375 -23.97 22.65 -11.09
C THR A 375 -23.14 21.39 -11.15
N LYS A 376 -23.79 20.22 -11.25
CA LYS A 376 -23.10 18.92 -11.39
C LYS A 376 -22.33 18.78 -12.71
N ASP A 377 -22.61 19.63 -13.69
CA ASP A 377 -21.91 19.65 -14.98
C ASP A 377 -20.60 20.45 -14.91
N ASP A 378 -20.38 21.19 -13.82
CA ASP A 378 -19.17 22.00 -13.59
C ASP A 378 -18.05 21.22 -12.87
N LEU A 379 -18.17 19.89 -12.79
CA LEU A 379 -17.15 19.03 -12.19
C LEU A 379 -15.89 18.99 -13.07
N LEU A 380 -14.74 18.99 -12.42
CA LEU A 380 -13.43 18.93 -13.08
C LEU A 380 -12.79 17.56 -12.92
N ASP A 381 -12.16 17.07 -13.98
CA ASP A 381 -11.21 15.95 -14.00
C ASP A 381 -9.75 16.42 -14.12
N SER A 382 -9.54 17.69 -14.48
CA SER A 382 -8.22 18.30 -14.64
C SER A 382 -7.33 18.12 -13.40
N VAL A 383 -6.04 17.88 -13.68
CA VAL A 383 -4.97 17.83 -12.68
C VAL A 383 -3.98 18.94 -13.00
N LEU A 384 -3.65 19.77 -12.01
CA LEU A 384 -2.65 20.82 -12.13
C LEU A 384 -1.44 20.50 -11.25
N GLU A 385 -0.24 20.65 -11.79
CA GLU A 385 0.99 20.75 -11.02
C GLU A 385 1.29 22.22 -10.75
N PHE A 386 1.56 22.55 -9.49
CA PHE A 386 2.04 23.85 -9.07
C PHE A 386 3.43 23.70 -8.45
N ASP A 387 4.41 24.36 -9.03
CA ASP A 387 5.79 24.36 -8.56
C ASP A 387 6.01 25.55 -7.62
N LEU A 388 6.36 25.27 -6.37
CA LEU A 388 6.58 26.25 -5.30
C LEU A 388 7.86 27.08 -5.50
N ILE A 389 8.83 26.60 -6.29
CA ILE A 389 10.09 27.29 -6.57
C ILE A 389 9.88 28.28 -7.71
N THR A 390 9.30 27.83 -8.83
CA THR A 390 9.12 28.67 -10.01
C THR A 390 7.83 29.50 -9.95
N ASN A 391 6.91 29.16 -9.04
CA ASN A 391 5.57 29.76 -8.93
C ASN A 391 4.75 29.63 -10.23
N THR A 392 4.88 28.49 -10.91
CA THR A 392 4.21 28.22 -12.19
C THR A 392 3.28 27.04 -12.11
N PHE A 393 2.20 27.11 -12.89
CA PHE A 393 1.29 26.00 -13.10
C PHE A 393 1.62 25.24 -14.38
N LYS A 394 1.36 23.94 -14.37
CA LYS A 394 1.45 23.06 -15.52
C LYS A 394 0.30 22.07 -15.50
N ASP A 395 -0.32 21.85 -16.65
CA ASP A 395 -1.32 20.80 -16.81
C ASP A 395 -0.68 19.41 -16.72
N MET A 396 -1.38 18.52 -16.02
CA MET A 396 -1.03 17.12 -15.87
C MET A 396 -2.14 16.24 -16.44
N PRO A 397 -1.86 14.97 -16.80
CA PRO A 397 -2.87 14.04 -17.27
C PRO A 397 -4.14 14.03 -16.38
N SER A 398 -5.30 14.21 -17.00
CA SER A 398 -6.57 14.30 -16.30
C SER A 398 -6.96 12.98 -15.62
N LEU A 399 -7.81 13.09 -14.59
CA LEU A 399 -8.46 11.94 -13.98
C LEU A 399 -9.40 11.23 -14.99
N PRO A 400 -9.75 9.95 -14.77
CA PRO A 400 -10.62 9.22 -15.70
C PRO A 400 -12.07 9.72 -15.69
N TYR A 401 -12.43 10.56 -14.72
CA TYR A 401 -13.75 11.15 -14.58
C TYR A 401 -13.70 12.42 -13.72
N SER A 402 -14.68 13.30 -13.92
CA SER A 402 -14.81 14.55 -13.18
C SER A 402 -15.32 14.32 -11.76
N VAL A 403 -14.65 14.92 -10.77
CA VAL A 403 -14.89 14.59 -9.36
C VAL A 403 -14.52 15.74 -8.43
N GLN A 404 -15.33 15.93 -7.39
CA GLN A 404 -15.07 16.86 -6.30
C GLN A 404 -15.00 16.15 -4.94
N ASN A 405 -14.50 16.83 -3.91
CA ASN A 405 -14.50 16.36 -2.53
C ASN A 405 -13.86 14.97 -2.33
N MET A 406 -12.88 14.62 -3.18
CA MET A 406 -12.00 13.50 -2.93
C MET A 406 -11.12 13.78 -1.70
N THR A 407 -10.49 12.72 -1.22
CA THR A 407 -9.35 12.80 -0.32
C THR A 407 -8.12 12.24 -1.02
N GLY A 408 -6.94 12.75 -0.66
CA GLY A 408 -5.68 12.36 -1.27
C GLY A 408 -4.58 12.25 -0.23
N VAL A 409 -3.74 11.21 -0.35
CA VAL A 409 -2.55 11.00 0.49
C VAL A 409 -1.34 10.71 -0.40
N ARG A 410 -0.14 11.11 0.06
CA ARG A 410 1.12 10.82 -0.63
C ARG A 410 1.65 9.44 -0.21
N TRP A 411 2.05 8.62 -1.16
CA TRP A 411 2.82 7.41 -0.93
C TRP A 411 3.99 7.33 -1.92
N GLY A 412 5.21 7.67 -1.47
CA GLY A 412 6.37 7.80 -2.35
C GLY A 412 6.15 8.86 -3.44
N ASP A 413 6.25 8.43 -4.71
CA ASP A 413 5.98 9.22 -5.92
C ASP A 413 4.52 9.09 -6.41
N GLN A 414 3.63 8.56 -5.59
CA GLN A 414 2.23 8.29 -5.95
C GLN A 414 1.30 9.12 -5.07
N ALA A 415 0.24 9.68 -5.66
CA ALA A 415 -0.90 10.23 -4.95
C ALA A 415 -2.00 9.17 -4.92
N ILE A 416 -2.47 8.78 -3.74
CA ILE A 416 -3.60 7.87 -3.61
C ILE A 416 -4.84 8.69 -3.35
N LEU A 417 -5.78 8.62 -4.29
CA LEU A 417 -7.01 9.39 -4.32
C LEU A 417 -8.17 8.46 -4.00
N SER A 418 -9.06 8.86 -3.10
CA SER A 418 -10.16 8.01 -2.64
C SER A 418 -11.48 8.76 -2.57
N GLY A 419 -12.54 8.09 -3.04
CA GLY A 419 -13.92 8.55 -2.94
C GLY A 419 -14.21 9.79 -3.78
N GLY A 420 -14.91 10.75 -3.18
CA GLY A 420 -15.39 11.96 -3.84
C GLY A 420 -16.84 11.86 -4.31
N TRP A 421 -17.26 12.87 -5.05
CA TRP A 421 -18.57 12.95 -5.66
C TRP A 421 -18.41 13.19 -7.17
N ASP A 422 -18.86 12.22 -7.96
CA ASP A 422 -18.89 12.29 -9.41
C ASP A 422 -20.34 12.44 -9.92
N LYS A 423 -20.56 12.32 -11.23
CA LYS A 423 -21.91 12.42 -11.82
C LYS A 423 -22.89 11.37 -11.27
N GLY A 424 -22.40 10.22 -10.82
CA GLY A 424 -23.18 9.14 -10.19
C GLY A 424 -23.44 9.32 -8.70
N GLY A 425 -22.85 10.33 -8.05
CA GLY A 425 -22.99 10.60 -6.62
C GLY A 425 -21.70 10.32 -5.83
N PRO A 426 -21.80 9.99 -4.53
CA PRO A 426 -20.64 9.55 -3.75
C PRO A 426 -19.96 8.34 -4.39
N SER A 427 -18.62 8.32 -4.40
CA SER A 427 -17.83 7.27 -5.02
C SER A 427 -17.11 6.41 -3.97
N LYS A 428 -16.88 5.13 -4.32
CA LYS A 428 -16.01 4.20 -3.60
C LYS A 428 -14.68 3.94 -4.29
N LYS A 429 -14.47 4.56 -5.46
CA LYS A 429 -13.30 4.32 -6.30
C LYS A 429 -12.02 4.85 -5.65
N VAL A 430 -10.92 4.18 -5.93
CA VAL A 430 -9.59 4.50 -5.40
C VAL A 430 -8.56 4.39 -6.52
N PHE A 431 -7.70 5.40 -6.65
CA PHE A 431 -6.67 5.43 -7.69
C PHE A 431 -5.33 5.82 -7.11
N MET A 432 -4.27 5.23 -7.67
CA MET A 432 -2.92 5.76 -7.59
C MET A 432 -2.64 6.60 -8.82
N TYR A 433 -2.10 7.79 -8.60
CA TYR A 433 -1.69 8.72 -9.63
C TYR A 433 -0.19 8.97 -9.50
N ASN A 434 0.58 8.60 -10.52
CA ASN A 434 2.03 8.82 -10.52
C ASN A 434 2.33 10.31 -10.69
N SER A 435 3.04 10.91 -9.74
CA SER A 435 3.26 12.36 -9.73
C SER A 435 4.14 12.87 -10.88
N LYS A 436 4.95 11.99 -11.49
CA LYS A 436 5.88 12.34 -12.56
C LYS A 436 5.29 12.13 -13.94
N THR A 437 4.60 11.00 -14.15
CA THR A 437 4.07 10.60 -15.47
C THR A 437 2.59 10.88 -15.65
N GLY A 438 1.84 11.03 -14.55
CA GLY A 438 0.38 11.08 -14.55
C GLY A 438 -0.31 9.76 -14.88
N ASN A 439 0.44 8.65 -14.90
CA ASN A 439 -0.15 7.32 -15.08
C ASN A 439 -1.07 7.00 -13.89
N ILE A 440 -2.22 6.42 -14.21
CA ILE A 440 -3.25 6.08 -13.23
C ILE A 440 -3.33 4.56 -13.09
N THR A 441 -3.36 4.08 -11.86
CA THR A 441 -3.60 2.68 -11.52
C THR A 441 -4.80 2.59 -10.60
N GLU A 442 -5.80 1.81 -10.97
CA GLU A 442 -6.96 1.57 -10.12
C GLU A 442 -6.60 0.63 -8.98
N LEU A 443 -7.05 0.97 -7.77
CA LEU A 443 -6.91 0.14 -6.57
C LEU A 443 -8.27 -0.48 -6.21
N PRO A 444 -8.29 -1.53 -5.36
CA PRO A 444 -9.54 -2.06 -4.83
C PRO A 444 -10.44 -0.94 -4.30
N SER A 445 -11.72 -0.99 -4.65
CA SER A 445 -12.70 -0.02 -4.18
C SER A 445 -12.94 -0.13 -2.68
N MET A 446 -13.21 1.01 -2.03
CA MET A 446 -13.66 1.11 -0.65
C MET A 446 -14.94 0.27 -0.40
N LEU A 447 -15.16 -0.10 0.86
CA LEU A 447 -16.37 -0.80 1.32
C LEU A 447 -17.61 0.09 1.21
N GLU A 448 -17.44 1.38 1.52
CA GLU A 448 -18.50 2.37 1.45
C GLU A 448 -18.15 3.48 0.46
N GLU A 449 -19.18 4.01 -0.20
CA GLU A 449 -19.06 5.21 -1.00
C GLU A 449 -19.04 6.46 -0.13
N ARG A 450 -18.13 7.39 -0.41
CA ARG A 450 -17.88 8.55 0.47
C ARG A 450 -17.48 9.78 -0.35
N ASN A 451 -18.13 10.91 -0.09
CA ASN A 451 -17.57 12.23 -0.39
C ASN A 451 -17.23 13.00 0.90
N GLY A 452 -16.28 13.93 0.82
CA GLY A 452 -15.90 14.75 1.98
C GLY A 452 -15.36 13.93 3.16
N CYS A 453 -14.86 12.72 2.88
CA CYS A 453 -14.12 11.89 3.82
C CYS A 453 -12.70 12.42 3.98
N ARG A 454 -11.96 11.84 4.94
CA ARG A 454 -10.54 12.11 5.13
C ARG A 454 -9.75 10.82 5.08
N ALA A 455 -8.65 10.87 4.33
CA ALA A 455 -7.66 9.82 4.29
C ALA A 455 -6.39 10.28 4.99
N ILE A 456 -5.75 9.33 5.67
CA ILE A 456 -4.37 9.42 6.14
C ILE A 456 -3.64 8.13 5.76
N ILE A 457 -2.32 8.16 5.76
CA ILE A 457 -1.49 6.99 5.51
C ILE A 457 -0.41 6.90 6.57
N THR A 458 -0.20 5.72 7.13
CA THR A 458 0.89 5.41 8.06
C THR A 458 1.52 4.10 7.66
N GLY A 459 2.84 4.09 7.44
CA GLY A 459 3.52 2.98 6.78
C GLY A 459 2.90 2.71 5.41
N ASN A 460 2.40 1.48 5.19
CA ASN A 460 1.76 1.06 3.95
C ASN A 460 0.23 0.94 4.06
N THR A 461 -0.39 1.45 5.13
CA THR A 461 -1.83 1.34 5.32
C THR A 461 -2.51 2.69 5.22
N ILE A 462 -3.51 2.75 4.36
CA ILE A 462 -4.38 3.90 4.13
C ILE A 462 -5.61 3.74 5.02
N PHE A 463 -6.03 4.81 5.67
CA PHE A 463 -7.26 4.85 6.45
C PHE A 463 -8.17 5.91 5.90
N VAL A 464 -9.41 5.56 5.60
CA VAL A 464 -10.45 6.49 5.16
C VAL A 464 -11.53 6.55 6.22
N MET A 465 -11.84 7.77 6.65
CA MET A 465 -12.67 8.03 7.82
C MET A 465 -13.80 9.00 7.48
N GLY A 466 -15.01 8.66 7.93
CA GLY A 466 -16.18 9.51 7.83
C GLY A 466 -16.61 9.81 6.40
N GLY A 467 -17.10 11.03 6.17
CA GLY A 467 -17.67 11.47 4.90
C GLY A 467 -19.18 11.23 4.82
N ARG A 468 -19.72 11.39 3.62
CA ARG A 468 -21.14 11.15 3.29
C ARG A 468 -21.26 10.15 2.14
N GLY A 469 -21.96 9.05 2.40
CA GLY A 469 -22.39 8.09 1.39
C GLY A 469 -23.83 8.35 0.93
N LYS A 470 -24.45 7.40 0.23
CA LYS A 470 -25.83 7.54 -0.26
C LYS A 470 -26.86 7.70 0.85
N THR A 471 -26.68 6.99 1.97
CA THR A 471 -27.63 6.97 3.09
C THR A 471 -27.42 8.11 4.10
N GLY A 472 -26.38 8.93 3.91
CA GLY A 472 -26.06 10.04 4.81
C GLY A 472 -24.60 10.03 5.26
N ARG A 473 -24.34 10.76 6.33
CA ARG A 473 -22.99 10.88 6.91
C ARG A 473 -22.68 9.68 7.79
N VAL A 474 -21.43 9.27 7.79
CA VAL A 474 -20.98 8.05 8.46
C VAL A 474 -19.89 8.35 9.49
N ARG A 475 -19.77 7.45 10.46
CA ARG A 475 -18.69 7.40 11.46
C ARG A 475 -17.74 6.22 11.23
N SER A 476 -18.04 5.39 10.23
CA SER A 476 -17.25 4.23 9.84
C SER A 476 -15.86 4.66 9.40
N VAL A 477 -14.91 3.79 9.70
CA VAL A 477 -13.51 3.90 9.30
C VAL A 477 -13.15 2.62 8.58
N GLU A 478 -12.48 2.74 7.45
CA GLU A 478 -12.00 1.61 6.68
C GLU A 478 -10.52 1.76 6.35
N ALA A 479 -9.83 0.63 6.26
CA ALA A 479 -8.39 0.57 6.06
C ALA A 479 -8.04 -0.34 4.89
N PHE A 480 -7.02 0.04 4.14
CA PHE A 480 -6.43 -0.77 3.08
C PHE A 480 -4.91 -0.75 3.19
N THR A 481 -4.31 -1.93 3.26
CA THR A 481 -2.85 -2.08 3.22
C THR A 481 -2.42 -2.30 1.78
N LEU A 482 -1.51 -1.45 1.30
CA LEU A 482 -0.97 -1.51 -0.05
C LEU A 482 -0.31 -2.87 -0.29
N GLY A 483 -0.65 -3.50 -1.42
CA GLY A 483 -0.29 -4.88 -1.76
C GLY A 483 -1.33 -5.93 -1.33
N GLY A 484 -2.35 -5.54 -0.54
CA GLY A 484 -3.50 -6.38 -0.21
C GLY A 484 -4.63 -6.32 -1.24
N TYR A 485 -5.70 -7.09 -1.00
CA TYR A 485 -6.83 -7.23 -1.93
C TYR A 485 -8.14 -6.63 -1.44
N THR A 486 -8.29 -6.39 -0.14
CA THR A 486 -9.57 -5.99 0.46
C THR A 486 -9.40 -4.86 1.47
N TRP A 487 -10.40 -3.99 1.48
CA TRP A 487 -10.60 -3.04 2.55
C TRP A 487 -11.22 -3.75 3.76
N ARG A 488 -10.92 -3.27 4.96
CA ARG A 488 -11.51 -3.77 6.22
C ARG A 488 -12.02 -2.62 7.07
N TYR A 489 -13.10 -2.86 7.80
CA TYR A 489 -13.54 -1.90 8.81
C TYR A 489 -12.58 -1.86 9.99
N LEU A 490 -12.44 -0.66 10.55
CA LEU A 490 -11.84 -0.39 11.85
C LEU A 490 -12.92 0.04 12.84
N PRO A 491 -12.60 0.13 14.15
CA PRO A 491 -13.48 0.75 15.11
C PRO A 491 -13.98 2.10 14.60
N ALA A 492 -15.31 2.27 14.66
CA ALA A 492 -15.94 3.50 14.23
C ALA A 492 -15.62 4.65 15.18
N MET A 493 -15.56 5.87 14.65
CA MET A 493 -15.48 7.08 15.46
C MET A 493 -16.69 7.17 16.40
N ASN A 494 -16.56 7.95 17.48
CA ASN A 494 -17.66 8.24 18.38
C ASN A 494 -18.70 9.11 17.69
N ASP A 495 -18.26 10.15 16.97
CA ASP A 495 -19.16 11.07 16.29
C ASP A 495 -19.22 10.77 14.78
N ILE A 496 -20.38 11.06 14.18
CA ILE A 496 -20.54 11.09 12.71
C ILE A 496 -19.89 12.37 12.18
N ARG A 497 -19.07 12.26 11.13
CA ARG A 497 -18.30 13.40 10.61
C ARG A 497 -18.24 13.40 9.09
N SER A 498 -18.55 14.53 8.46
CA SER A 498 -18.18 14.83 7.07
C SER A 498 -17.49 16.18 6.97
N GLY A 499 -16.46 16.32 6.13
CA GLY A 499 -15.71 17.59 6.02
C GLY A 499 -14.89 17.92 7.28
N ALA A 500 -14.53 16.89 8.06
CA ALA A 500 -13.60 17.02 9.18
C ALA A 500 -12.16 17.20 8.66
N THR A 501 -11.21 17.41 9.57
CA THR A 501 -9.78 17.26 9.27
C THR A 501 -9.21 16.08 10.04
N ALA A 502 -8.17 15.45 9.49
CA ALA A 502 -7.46 14.36 10.14
C ALA A 502 -5.95 14.51 9.96
N THR A 503 -5.19 14.08 10.96
CA THR A 503 -3.73 14.04 10.88
C THR A 503 -3.19 12.85 11.68
N VAL A 504 -1.98 12.47 11.33
CA VAL A 504 -1.21 11.44 12.04
C VAL A 504 -0.44 12.13 13.17
N LEU A 505 -0.48 11.59 14.38
CA LEU A 505 0.20 12.14 15.54
C LEU A 505 1.65 11.65 15.57
N PRO A 506 2.64 12.54 15.69
CA PRO A 506 4.05 12.13 15.73
C PRO A 506 4.29 11.15 16.88
N THR A 507 4.98 10.04 16.58
CA THR A 507 5.47 9.13 17.62
C THR A 507 6.38 9.87 18.61
N LYS A 508 6.26 9.51 19.90
CA LYS A 508 7.13 9.99 20.98
C LYS A 508 8.58 9.52 20.74
N ASN A 509 9.37 10.26 19.97
CA ASN A 509 10.82 10.23 20.13
C ASN A 509 11.16 11.11 21.33
N PHE A 510 11.11 10.51 22.53
CA PHE A 510 11.87 11.04 23.65
C PHE A 510 13.35 10.88 23.27
N HIS A 511 14.07 11.99 23.25
CA HIS A 511 15.53 12.00 23.25
C HIS A 511 16.07 11.29 24.48
#